data_AF-A0A7X0KLH7-F1
#
_entry.id   AF-A0A7X0KLH7-F1
#
_cell.length_a   1.000
_cell.length_b   1.000
_cell.length_c   1.000
_cell.angle_alpha   90.00
_cell.angle_beta   90.00
_cell.angle_gamma   90.00
#
_symmetry.space_group_name_H-M   'P 1'
#
loop_
_entity.id
_entity.type
_entity.pdbx_description
1 polymer ?
#
loop_
_entity_poly.entity_id
_entity_poly.type
_entity_poly.pdbx_seq_one_letter_code
_entity_poly.pdbx_strand_id
1 'polypeptide(L)'
;MLRSRAVFRRFAMLGGSCSGGGLALRRSTGCIALCCRTCSLALRGPAAIGQAAAWRPTMDETRSEAARQALFCEQVLAKSGSNVLLETLREAKSVAAWEHFPQGDVFDPETGAQWYYHSHPPQEGQAEHGHFHCFVRPEGAKGPIHHLVAVGVDAYGRLVRLFTVNQWVVGDDWLEAEGTVALLPRFDLHFARPSYLVNRWLAAVLALYADEIAALIRERDKVLAGHRPDNGTPARDDRALEVTSELGVDLRQTAAGLGV
;
A
#
# COMPACT_ATOMS: atom_id res chain seq x y z
N MET A 1 -40.27 -6.60 -33.14
CA MET A 1 -41.40 -5.81 -32.61
C MET A 1 -40.98 -5.27 -31.24
N LEU A 2 -40.50 -4.02 -31.12
CA LEU A 2 -41.27 -2.82 -30.67
C LEU A 2 -41.84 -3.02 -29.26
N ARG A 3 -41.36 -2.39 -28.18
CA ARG A 3 -41.43 -0.97 -27.73
C ARG A 3 -40.91 -0.95 -26.27
N SER A 4 -40.61 0.13 -25.54
CA SER A 4 -40.36 1.57 -25.70
C SER A 4 -40.05 2.10 -24.28
N ARG A 5 -39.29 3.20 -24.17
CA ARG A 5 -38.88 3.91 -22.94
C ARG A 5 -40.01 4.75 -22.30
N ALA A 6 -39.91 5.03 -20.98
CA ALA A 6 -40.21 6.32 -20.29
C ALA A 6 -39.93 6.13 -18.77
N VAL A 7 -38.97 6.80 -18.11
CA VAL A 7 -38.87 8.21 -17.65
C VAL A 7 -40.03 8.66 -16.76
N PHE A 8 -39.78 8.85 -15.47
CA PHE A 8 -40.57 9.72 -14.59
C PHE A 8 -39.66 10.63 -13.75
N ARG A 9 -39.97 11.93 -13.79
CA ARG A 9 -39.33 13.05 -13.11
C ARG A 9 -39.77 13.16 -11.64
N ARG A 10 -38.83 13.56 -10.78
CA ARG A 10 -39.04 14.12 -9.43
C ARG A 10 -39.52 15.58 -9.51
N PHE A 11 -40.38 15.98 -8.58
CA PHE A 11 -40.54 17.37 -8.15
C PHE A 11 -40.42 17.44 -6.63
N ALA A 12 -39.65 18.44 -6.17
CA ALA A 12 -39.33 18.71 -4.77
C ALA A 12 -40.39 19.61 -4.11
N MET A 13 -40.59 19.42 -2.81
CA MET A 13 -41.36 20.30 -1.93
C MET A 13 -40.43 20.96 -0.90
N LEU A 14 -40.78 22.20 -0.57
CA LEU A 14 -40.06 23.19 0.23
C LEU A 14 -39.99 22.85 1.71
N GLY A 15 -38.91 23.27 2.37
CA GLY A 15 -38.78 23.33 3.83
C GLY A 15 -38.07 24.62 4.23
N GLY A 16 -38.73 25.44 5.05
CA GLY A 16 -38.22 26.71 5.57
C GLY A 16 -37.37 26.55 6.83
N SER A 17 -36.68 27.63 7.22
CA SER A 17 -36.00 27.75 8.51
C SER A 17 -36.04 29.20 9.01
N CYS A 18 -36.49 29.36 10.25
CA CYS A 18 -36.43 30.58 11.05
C CYS A 18 -35.36 30.45 12.16
N SER A 19 -35.03 31.60 12.78
CA SER A 19 -34.24 31.82 14.01
C SER A 19 -32.71 31.73 13.85
N GLY A 20 -31.89 32.52 14.55
CA GLY A 20 -32.12 33.51 15.60
C GLY A 20 -30.77 34.18 15.95
N GLY A 21 -30.83 35.41 16.45
CA GLY A 21 -29.65 36.19 16.85
C GLY A 21 -29.04 35.78 18.18
N GLY A 22 -27.77 36.11 18.38
CA GLY A 22 -27.07 36.00 19.65
C GLY A 22 -25.91 37.00 19.71
N LEU A 23 -25.94 37.88 20.72
CA LEU A 23 -24.99 38.95 20.99
C LEU A 23 -24.27 38.66 22.32
N ALA A 24 -22.93 38.67 22.35
CA ALA A 24 -22.09 38.68 23.57
C ALA A 24 -20.61 38.80 23.13
N LEU A 25 -19.64 39.41 23.82
CA LEU A 25 -19.55 40.11 25.10
C LEU A 25 -18.24 40.96 25.03
N ARG A 26 -18.22 42.15 25.66
CA ARG A 26 -17.02 43.00 25.79
C ARG A 26 -16.05 42.45 26.84
N ARG A 27 -14.74 42.56 26.59
CA ARG A 27 -13.67 42.33 27.58
C ARG A 27 -13.14 43.68 28.10
N SER A 28 -13.07 43.84 29.41
CA SER A 28 -12.26 44.84 30.09
C SER A 28 -11.34 44.15 31.09
N THR A 29 -10.06 44.47 31.06
CA THR A 29 -9.10 44.07 32.10
C THR A 29 -8.23 45.28 32.42
N GLY A 30 -8.34 45.74 33.66
CA GLY A 30 -7.56 46.82 34.23
C GLY A 30 -6.18 46.38 34.71
N CYS A 31 -5.29 47.36 34.77
CA CYS A 31 -3.96 47.30 35.36
C CYS A 31 -4.00 47.08 36.88
N ILE A 32 -3.11 46.24 37.40
CA ILE A 32 -2.55 46.37 38.75
C ILE A 32 -1.04 46.18 38.63
N ALA A 33 -0.30 47.20 39.08
CA ALA A 33 1.15 47.17 39.23
C ALA A 33 1.50 46.85 40.68
N LEU A 34 2.45 45.94 40.91
CA LEU A 34 3.15 45.85 42.19
C LEU A 34 4.61 45.37 42.02
N CYS A 35 5.50 46.34 42.20
CA CYS A 35 6.81 46.31 42.86
C CYS A 35 7.53 44.95 43.05
N CYS A 36 8.71 44.81 42.43
CA CYS A 36 9.84 44.12 43.08
C CYS A 36 11.17 44.66 42.53
N ARG A 37 12.05 45.11 43.44
CA ARG A 37 13.43 45.54 43.15
C ARG A 37 14.37 44.34 43.25
N THR A 38 15.43 44.40 42.44
CA THR A 38 16.75 43.75 42.51
C THR A 38 17.01 42.49 41.68
N CYS A 39 18.28 42.42 41.25
CA CYS A 39 18.99 41.41 40.47
C CYS A 39 18.85 41.46 38.94
N SER A 40 19.70 42.29 38.33
CA SER A 40 20.18 42.10 36.96
C SER A 40 20.93 40.77 36.85
N LEU A 41 20.22 39.66 36.58
CA LEU A 41 20.87 38.48 36.03
C LEU A 41 21.19 38.76 34.56
N ALA A 42 22.48 38.82 34.25
CA ALA A 42 22.97 38.77 32.89
C ALA A 42 22.41 37.50 32.22
N LEU A 43 21.55 37.70 31.21
CA LEU A 43 21.10 36.64 30.31
C LEU A 43 22.33 36.06 29.62
N ARG A 44 22.82 34.92 30.12
CA ARG A 44 23.70 34.05 29.34
C ARG A 44 22.89 33.60 28.13
N GLY A 45 23.41 33.89 26.93
CA GLY A 45 22.78 33.54 25.66
C GLY A 45 22.44 32.05 25.58
N PRO A 46 21.52 31.66 24.67
CA PRO A 46 21.13 30.27 24.53
C PRO A 46 22.38 29.46 24.18
N ALA A 47 22.68 28.48 25.04
CA ALA A 47 23.63 27.43 24.72
C ALA A 47 23.20 26.82 23.38
N ALA A 48 24.15 26.74 22.45
CA ALA A 48 23.95 26.09 21.17
C ALA A 48 23.42 24.67 21.43
N ILE A 49 22.15 24.44 21.10
CA ILE A 49 21.62 23.09 20.92
C ILE A 49 22.44 22.53 19.77
N GLY A 50 23.40 21.68 20.10
CA GLY A 50 24.21 20.98 19.11
C GLY A 50 23.29 20.31 18.10
N GLN A 51 23.54 20.55 16.83
CA GLN A 51 22.88 19.84 15.74
C GLN A 51 23.11 18.35 15.97
N ALA A 52 22.10 17.65 16.48
CA ALA A 52 22.09 16.20 16.44
C ALA A 52 22.15 15.83 14.96
N ALA A 53 23.25 15.21 14.54
CA ALA A 53 23.34 14.64 13.19
C ALA A 53 22.10 13.76 13.00
N ALA A 54 21.35 14.00 11.91
CA ALA A 54 20.15 13.23 11.61
C ALA A 54 20.50 11.75 11.59
N TRP A 55 19.97 10.99 12.55
CA TRP A 55 20.12 9.54 12.60
C TRP A 55 19.58 8.96 11.30
N ARG A 56 20.45 8.31 10.51
CA ARG A 56 20.06 7.53 9.32
C ARG A 56 20.23 6.06 9.70
N PRO A 57 19.15 5.29 9.78
CA PRO A 57 19.26 3.87 10.12
C PRO A 57 20.08 3.13 9.06
N THR A 58 20.74 2.06 9.48
CA THR A 58 21.39 1.14 8.54
C THR A 58 20.34 0.38 7.72
N MET A 59 20.75 -0.24 6.60
CA MET A 59 19.82 -1.07 5.82
C MET A 59 19.28 -2.25 6.65
N ASP A 60 20.13 -2.90 7.46
CA ASP A 60 19.71 -3.98 8.34
C ASP A 60 18.73 -3.51 9.42
N GLU A 61 18.92 -2.31 9.98
CA GLU A 61 17.95 -1.72 10.91
C GLU A 61 16.60 -1.45 10.24
N THR A 62 16.62 -0.97 8.99
CA THR A 62 15.41 -0.70 8.20
C THR A 62 14.66 -2.00 7.88
N ARG A 63 15.38 -3.04 7.46
CA ARG A 63 14.80 -4.38 7.22
C ARG A 63 14.26 -4.99 8.51
N SER A 64 14.98 -4.87 9.61
CA SER A 64 14.54 -5.38 10.92
C SER A 64 13.27 -4.66 11.42
N GLU A 65 13.15 -3.36 11.19
CA GLU A 65 11.91 -2.63 11.47
C GLU A 65 10.74 -3.12 10.60
N ALA A 66 10.96 -3.27 9.29
CA ALA A 66 9.94 -3.79 8.38
C ALA A 66 9.47 -5.20 8.78
N ALA A 67 10.40 -6.10 9.13
CA ALA A 67 10.09 -7.42 9.66
C ALA A 67 9.23 -7.36 10.93
N ARG A 68 9.62 -6.51 11.90
CA ARG A 68 8.85 -6.30 13.14
C ARG A 68 7.44 -5.80 12.84
N GLN A 69 7.29 -4.89 11.88
CA GLN A 69 5.98 -4.33 11.50
C GLN A 69 5.08 -5.36 10.83
N ALA A 70 5.61 -6.15 9.90
CA ALA A 70 4.84 -7.22 9.24
C ALA A 70 4.37 -8.26 10.26
N LEU A 71 5.28 -8.74 11.13
CA LEU A 71 4.94 -9.70 12.19
C LEU A 71 3.95 -9.12 13.21
N PHE A 72 4.08 -7.84 13.56
CA PHE A 72 3.13 -7.16 14.44
C PHE A 72 1.73 -7.15 13.83
N CYS A 73 1.60 -6.84 12.54
CA CYS A 73 0.30 -6.86 11.86
C CYS A 73 -0.32 -8.26 11.88
N GLU A 74 0.45 -9.30 11.55
CA GLU A 74 -0.01 -10.69 11.64
C GLU A 74 -0.46 -11.05 13.06
N GLN A 75 0.31 -10.66 14.08
CA GLN A 75 0.01 -10.94 15.48
C GLN A 75 -1.28 -10.27 15.94
N VAL A 76 -1.49 -8.99 15.58
CA VAL A 76 -2.71 -8.24 15.96
C VAL A 76 -3.95 -8.87 15.33
N LEU A 77 -3.85 -9.28 14.05
CA LEU A 77 -4.94 -9.97 13.36
C LEU A 77 -5.23 -11.33 13.98
N ALA A 78 -4.19 -12.12 14.22
CA ALA A 78 -4.31 -13.45 14.83
C ALA A 78 -4.96 -13.38 16.23
N LYS A 79 -4.61 -12.37 17.04
CA LYS A 79 -5.23 -12.15 18.36
C LYS A 79 -6.75 -11.91 18.28
N SER A 80 -7.23 -11.46 17.13
CA SER A 80 -8.66 -11.22 16.85
C SER A 80 -9.32 -12.38 16.10
N GLY A 81 -8.64 -13.53 15.97
CA GLY A 81 -9.14 -14.68 15.20
C GLY A 81 -9.18 -14.43 13.69
N SER A 82 -8.40 -13.49 13.18
CA SER A 82 -8.35 -13.09 11.77
C SER A 82 -6.94 -13.28 11.19
N ASN A 83 -6.78 -13.03 9.90
CA ASN A 83 -5.51 -12.98 9.18
C ASN A 83 -5.60 -11.99 8.01
N VAL A 84 -4.50 -11.73 7.32
CA VAL A 84 -4.47 -10.73 6.23
C VAL A 84 -5.45 -11.07 5.10
N LEU A 85 -5.67 -12.35 4.81
CA LEU A 85 -6.58 -12.80 3.76
C LEU A 85 -8.05 -12.61 4.18
N LEU A 86 -8.42 -13.06 5.39
CA LEU A 86 -9.76 -12.88 5.95
C LEU A 86 -10.13 -11.39 6.08
N GLU A 87 -9.16 -10.55 6.41
CA GLU A 87 -9.37 -9.10 6.46
C GLU A 87 -9.59 -8.47 5.09
N THR A 88 -8.80 -8.87 4.09
CA THR A 88 -9.00 -8.42 2.71
C THR A 88 -10.37 -8.82 2.16
N LEU A 89 -10.83 -10.02 2.51
CA LEU A 89 -12.10 -10.58 2.06
C LEU A 89 -13.29 -10.24 2.97
N ARG A 90 -13.10 -9.43 4.01
CA ARG A 90 -14.11 -9.14 5.05
C ARG A 90 -15.46 -8.68 4.49
N GLU A 91 -15.44 -7.85 3.45
CA GLU A 91 -16.65 -7.27 2.84
C GLU A 91 -17.12 -8.05 1.59
N ALA A 92 -16.42 -9.12 1.21
CA ALA A 92 -16.77 -9.93 0.06
C ALA A 92 -18.04 -10.75 0.33
N LYS A 93 -19.04 -10.65 -0.56
CA LYS A 93 -20.26 -11.47 -0.48
C LYS A 93 -20.05 -12.89 -1.01
N SER A 94 -19.12 -13.02 -1.95
CA SER A 94 -18.65 -14.26 -2.57
C SER A 94 -17.21 -14.03 -3.00
N VAL A 95 -16.45 -15.12 -3.11
CA VAL A 95 -15.07 -15.10 -3.60
C VAL A 95 -15.04 -15.96 -4.86
N ALA A 96 -15.07 -15.34 -6.03
CA ALA A 96 -14.84 -16.03 -7.29
C ALA A 96 -13.40 -15.81 -7.76
N ALA A 97 -12.84 -16.81 -8.44
CA ALA A 97 -11.52 -16.70 -9.03
C ALA A 97 -11.48 -15.50 -10.00
N TRP A 98 -10.33 -14.83 -10.05
CA TRP A 98 -10.06 -13.64 -10.88
C TRP A 98 -10.79 -12.36 -10.45
N GLU A 99 -11.72 -12.41 -9.49
CA GLU A 99 -12.32 -11.18 -8.95
C GLU A 99 -11.32 -10.42 -8.06
N HIS A 100 -11.35 -9.09 -8.17
CA HIS A 100 -10.52 -8.22 -7.36
C HIS A 100 -11.17 -7.94 -6.00
N PHE A 101 -10.36 -8.03 -4.96
CA PHE A 101 -10.73 -7.70 -3.60
C PHE A 101 -9.76 -6.69 -2.97
N PRO A 102 -10.26 -5.69 -2.25
CA PRO A 102 -11.67 -5.30 -2.16
C PRO A 102 -12.19 -4.77 -3.52
N GLN A 103 -13.51 -4.67 -3.66
CA GLN A 103 -14.11 -4.13 -4.89
C GLN A 103 -13.66 -2.68 -5.12
N GLY A 104 -13.18 -2.40 -6.34
CA GLY A 104 -12.71 -1.08 -6.74
C GLY A 104 -11.22 -0.82 -6.46
N ASP A 105 -10.49 -1.86 -6.03
CA ASP A 105 -9.09 -1.82 -5.63
C ASP A 105 -8.85 -0.82 -4.47
N VAL A 106 -7.66 -0.85 -3.89
CA VAL A 106 -7.23 0.10 -2.88
C VAL A 106 -6.27 1.10 -3.52
N PHE A 107 -6.51 2.39 -3.36
CA PHE A 107 -5.65 3.46 -3.89
C PHE A 107 -5.37 4.53 -2.83
N ASP A 108 -4.10 4.85 -2.64
CA ASP A 108 -3.64 5.96 -1.82
C ASP A 108 -3.32 7.19 -2.68
N PRO A 109 -4.09 8.29 -2.56
CA PRO A 109 -3.83 9.50 -3.32
C PRO A 109 -2.57 10.26 -2.90
N GLU A 110 -2.01 10.03 -1.70
CA GLU A 110 -0.81 10.72 -1.23
C GLU A 110 0.45 10.15 -1.86
N THR A 111 0.58 8.82 -1.83
CA THR A 111 1.78 8.13 -2.32
C THR A 111 1.65 7.64 -3.76
N GLY A 112 0.40 7.46 -4.22
CA GLY A 112 0.07 6.83 -5.50
C GLY A 112 0.01 5.30 -5.43
N ALA A 113 0.25 4.69 -4.26
CA ALA A 113 0.23 3.24 -4.10
C ALA A 113 -1.17 2.67 -4.37
N GLN A 114 -1.22 1.54 -5.09
CA GLN A 114 -2.46 0.82 -5.38
C GLN A 114 -2.25 -0.68 -5.16
N TRP A 115 -3.26 -1.37 -4.64
CA TRP A 115 -3.26 -2.82 -4.60
C TRP A 115 -4.65 -3.42 -4.75
N TYR A 116 -4.69 -4.67 -5.22
CA TYR A 116 -5.85 -5.53 -5.11
C TYR A 116 -5.37 -6.97 -4.88
N TYR A 117 -6.25 -7.82 -4.37
CA TYR A 117 -6.07 -9.25 -4.21
C TYR A 117 -6.97 -10.01 -5.21
N HIS A 118 -6.48 -11.09 -5.79
CA HIS A 118 -7.35 -12.09 -6.41
C HIS A 118 -6.85 -13.51 -6.11
N SER A 119 -7.71 -14.51 -6.33
CA SER A 119 -7.34 -15.92 -6.32
C SER A 119 -7.54 -16.56 -7.68
N HIS A 120 -6.81 -17.65 -7.91
CA HIS A 120 -6.98 -18.51 -9.09
C HIS A 120 -7.88 -19.69 -8.71
N PRO A 121 -8.43 -20.43 -9.69
CA PRO A 121 -9.10 -21.69 -9.40
C PRO A 121 -8.14 -22.62 -8.63
N PRO A 122 -8.61 -23.32 -7.58
CA PRO A 122 -7.75 -24.22 -6.83
C PRO A 122 -7.14 -25.26 -7.76
N GLN A 123 -5.82 -25.40 -7.71
CA GLN A 123 -5.09 -26.42 -8.45
C GLN A 123 -4.37 -27.34 -7.45
N GLU A 124 -4.47 -28.64 -7.68
CA GLU A 124 -3.92 -29.63 -6.76
C GLU A 124 -2.40 -29.44 -6.60
N GLY A 125 -1.94 -29.41 -5.35
CA GLY A 125 -0.53 -29.22 -5.01
C GLY A 125 -0.04 -27.77 -5.00
N GLN A 126 -0.87 -26.78 -5.33
CA GLN A 126 -0.49 -25.37 -5.18
C GLN A 126 -0.56 -24.92 -3.72
N ALA A 127 0.55 -24.36 -3.22
CA ALA A 127 0.62 -23.76 -1.89
C ALA A 127 -0.04 -22.36 -1.85
N GLU A 128 -0.02 -21.64 -2.97
CA GLU A 128 -0.66 -20.33 -3.11
C GLU A 128 -2.18 -20.50 -3.22
N HIS A 129 -2.91 -19.71 -2.44
CA HIS A 129 -4.36 -19.55 -2.58
C HIS A 129 -4.71 -18.37 -3.50
N GLY A 130 -3.94 -17.29 -3.38
CA GLY A 130 -4.03 -16.12 -4.25
C GLY A 130 -2.95 -15.12 -3.90
N HIS A 131 -2.99 -13.96 -4.52
CA HIS A 131 -1.94 -12.96 -4.39
C HIS A 131 -2.46 -11.54 -4.49
N PHE A 132 -1.71 -10.64 -3.87
CA PHE A 132 -1.90 -9.20 -4.00
C PHE A 132 -1.05 -8.70 -5.16
N HIS A 133 -1.63 -7.96 -6.10
CA HIS A 133 -0.83 -7.17 -7.02
C HIS A 133 -0.60 -5.77 -6.44
N CYS A 134 0.65 -5.34 -6.41
CA CYS A 134 1.07 -4.05 -5.88
C CYS A 134 1.52 -3.13 -7.02
N PHE A 135 0.99 -1.92 -7.06
CA PHE A 135 1.23 -0.92 -8.10
C PHE A 135 1.53 0.45 -7.51
N VAL A 136 2.06 1.34 -8.35
CA VAL A 136 2.14 2.78 -8.07
C VAL A 136 1.66 3.58 -9.27
N ARG A 137 0.86 4.61 -9.00
CA ARG A 137 0.48 5.66 -9.95
C ARG A 137 1.16 6.99 -9.57
N PRO A 138 2.35 7.30 -10.13
CA PRO A 138 3.14 8.45 -9.68
C PRO A 138 2.48 9.80 -9.96
N GLU A 139 1.53 9.86 -10.90
CA GLU A 139 0.78 11.07 -11.27
C GLU A 139 -0.69 11.03 -10.80
N GLY A 140 -0.98 10.22 -9.78
CA GLY A 140 -2.29 10.12 -9.14
C GLY A 140 -3.27 9.19 -9.87
N ALA A 141 -4.54 9.18 -9.44
CA ALA A 141 -5.54 8.17 -9.82
C ALA A 141 -5.79 8.01 -11.33
N LYS A 142 -5.50 9.05 -12.13
CA LYS A 142 -5.67 9.06 -13.60
C LYS A 142 -4.34 9.01 -14.36
N GLY A 143 -3.22 8.98 -13.64
CA GLY A 143 -1.88 8.86 -14.18
C GLY A 143 -1.55 7.44 -14.59
N PRO A 144 -0.34 7.24 -15.15
CA PRO A 144 0.14 5.92 -15.52
C PRO A 144 0.18 5.01 -14.30
N ILE A 145 -0.07 3.72 -14.49
CA ILE A 145 0.01 2.69 -13.45
C ILE A 145 1.17 1.75 -13.73
N HIS A 146 1.99 1.46 -12.72
CA HIS A 146 3.15 0.59 -12.87
C HIS A 146 3.09 -0.54 -11.85
N HIS A 147 3.14 -1.78 -12.31
CA HIS A 147 3.19 -2.95 -11.44
C HIS A 147 4.58 -3.09 -10.84
N LEU A 148 4.64 -3.24 -9.51
CA LEU A 148 5.87 -3.45 -8.76
C LEU A 148 6.15 -4.95 -8.62
N VAL A 149 5.24 -5.66 -7.95
CA VAL A 149 5.39 -7.07 -7.58
C VAL A 149 4.03 -7.63 -7.19
N ALA A 150 3.88 -8.94 -7.32
CA ALA A 150 2.79 -9.70 -6.73
C ALA A 150 3.25 -10.39 -5.44
N VAL A 151 2.43 -10.34 -4.39
CA VAL A 151 2.67 -10.91 -3.07
C VAL A 151 1.75 -12.12 -2.88
N GLY A 152 2.31 -13.32 -3.01
CA GLY A 152 1.60 -14.59 -2.92
C GLY A 152 1.37 -15.03 -1.49
N VAL A 153 0.14 -15.46 -1.18
CA VAL A 153 -0.24 -15.98 0.13
C VAL A 153 -0.91 -17.35 0.05
N ASP A 154 -0.74 -18.15 1.09
CA ASP A 154 -1.46 -19.41 1.23
C ASP A 154 -2.91 -19.20 1.73
N ALA A 155 -3.66 -20.30 1.90
CA ALA A 155 -5.04 -20.28 2.36
C ALA A 155 -5.22 -19.73 3.79
N TYR A 156 -4.13 -19.53 4.54
CA TYR A 156 -4.12 -18.93 5.87
C TYR A 156 -3.61 -17.48 5.86
N GLY A 157 -3.37 -16.91 4.68
CA GLY A 157 -2.83 -15.55 4.51
C GLY A 157 -1.34 -15.44 4.81
N ARG A 158 -0.60 -16.56 4.88
CA ARG A 158 0.85 -16.50 5.12
C ARG A 158 1.57 -16.20 3.82
N LEU A 159 2.54 -15.28 3.87
CA LEU A 159 3.43 -14.98 2.75
C LEU A 159 4.19 -16.24 2.31
N VAL A 160 4.14 -16.57 1.01
CA VAL A 160 4.83 -17.75 0.45
C VAL A 160 5.75 -17.42 -0.73
N ARG A 161 5.48 -16.35 -1.50
CA ARG A 161 6.32 -15.95 -2.62
C ARG A 161 6.14 -14.48 -3.02
N LEU A 162 7.13 -13.96 -3.72
CA LEU A 162 7.11 -12.68 -4.42
C LEU A 162 7.41 -12.93 -5.90
N PHE A 163 6.70 -12.28 -6.82
CA PHE A 163 6.93 -12.51 -8.24
C PHE A 163 6.54 -11.32 -9.11
N THR A 164 7.13 -11.24 -10.30
CA THR A 164 6.70 -10.33 -11.35
C THR A 164 5.99 -11.08 -12.45
N VAL A 165 5.14 -10.37 -13.17
CA VAL A 165 4.37 -10.92 -14.27
C VAL A 165 4.61 -10.12 -15.54
N ASN A 166 4.28 -10.74 -16.66
CA ASN A 166 4.29 -10.11 -17.95
C ASN A 166 3.22 -9.00 -18.03
N GLN A 167 3.48 -7.96 -18.83
CA GLN A 167 2.61 -6.79 -18.96
C GLN A 167 1.17 -7.17 -19.33
N TRP A 168 0.96 -8.15 -20.21
CA TRP A 168 -0.39 -8.57 -20.59
C TRP A 168 -1.25 -9.04 -19.42
N VAL A 169 -0.64 -9.53 -18.34
CA VAL A 169 -1.33 -10.08 -17.15
C VAL A 169 -2.03 -8.97 -16.38
N VAL A 170 -1.36 -7.83 -16.22
CA VAL A 170 -1.82 -6.70 -15.39
C VAL A 170 -2.27 -5.49 -16.19
N GLY A 171 -1.92 -5.42 -17.48
CA GLY A 171 -2.29 -4.33 -18.38
C GLY A 171 -1.78 -2.97 -17.93
N ASP A 172 -0.61 -2.93 -17.27
CA ASP A 172 -0.04 -1.70 -16.74
C ASP A 172 0.66 -0.85 -17.82
N ASP A 173 1.02 0.39 -17.49
CA ASP A 173 1.82 1.25 -18.34
C ASP A 173 3.28 0.84 -18.18
N TRP A 174 3.88 0.28 -19.23
CA TRP A 174 5.22 -0.29 -19.13
C TRP A 174 6.25 0.74 -18.69
N LEU A 175 7.02 0.37 -17.66
CA LEU A 175 8.17 1.11 -17.18
C LEU A 175 9.34 0.13 -17.00
N GLU A 176 10.50 0.49 -17.55
CA GLU A 176 11.72 -0.31 -17.44
C GLU A 176 12.19 -0.40 -15.98
N ALA A 177 12.98 -1.43 -15.69
CA ALA A 177 13.31 -1.89 -14.35
C ALA A 177 13.76 -0.78 -13.41
N GLU A 178 14.73 0.04 -13.81
CA GLU A 178 15.25 1.10 -12.92
C GLU A 178 14.21 2.18 -12.64
N GLY A 179 13.31 2.46 -13.58
CA GLY A 179 12.17 3.35 -13.37
C GLY A 179 11.18 2.74 -12.38
N THR A 180 10.85 1.46 -12.52
CA THR A 180 9.95 0.75 -11.59
C THR A 180 10.56 0.63 -10.20
N VAL A 181 11.85 0.31 -10.09
CA VAL A 181 12.59 0.21 -8.81
C VAL A 181 12.57 1.55 -8.07
N ALA A 182 12.72 2.67 -8.79
CA ALA A 182 12.64 4.02 -8.20
C ALA A 182 11.25 4.34 -7.60
N LEU A 183 10.20 3.59 -7.96
CA LEU A 183 8.86 3.74 -7.40
C LEU A 183 8.63 2.92 -6.12
N LEU A 184 9.49 1.94 -5.79
CA LEU A 184 9.31 1.09 -4.61
C LEU A 184 9.09 1.89 -3.30
N PRO A 185 9.85 2.97 -3.02
CA PRO A 185 9.63 3.74 -1.79
C PRO A 185 8.29 4.47 -1.72
N ARG A 186 7.55 4.57 -2.83
CA ARG A 186 6.19 5.14 -2.86
C ARG A 186 5.13 4.14 -2.47
N PHE A 187 5.44 2.85 -2.36
CA PHE A 187 4.47 1.86 -1.90
C PHE A 187 4.36 1.90 -0.37
N ASP A 188 3.73 2.95 0.14
CA ASP A 188 3.67 3.24 1.58
C ASP A 188 2.22 3.51 2.02
N LEU A 189 1.48 2.44 2.31
CA LEU A 189 0.04 2.50 2.57
C LEU A 189 -0.24 2.69 4.07
N HIS A 190 -0.28 3.95 4.53
CA HIS A 190 -0.52 4.30 5.94
C HIS A 190 -1.90 4.91 6.22
N PHE A 191 -2.97 4.23 5.80
CA PHE A 191 -4.36 4.70 6.01
C PHE A 191 -5.33 3.60 6.45
N ALA A 192 -6.44 4.03 7.05
CA ALA A 192 -7.29 3.17 7.88
C ALA A 192 -8.14 2.15 7.12
N ARG A 193 -8.53 2.46 5.88
CA ARG A 193 -9.46 1.68 5.07
C ARG A 193 -8.74 1.01 3.90
N PRO A 194 -9.20 -0.16 3.42
CA PRO A 194 -10.27 -0.97 3.98
C PRO A 194 -9.84 -1.68 5.27
N SER A 195 -8.54 -1.95 5.42
CA SER A 195 -7.93 -2.46 6.64
C SER A 195 -6.54 -1.84 6.84
N TYR A 196 -6.38 -1.06 7.91
CA TYR A 196 -5.09 -0.50 8.31
C TYR A 196 -3.99 -1.57 8.42
N LEU A 197 -4.33 -2.74 8.96
CA LEU A 197 -3.35 -3.80 9.21
C LEU A 197 -2.93 -4.51 7.92
N VAL A 198 -3.82 -4.67 6.94
CA VAL A 198 -3.45 -5.22 5.62
C VAL A 198 -2.58 -4.23 4.85
N ASN A 199 -2.99 -2.96 4.81
CA ASN A 199 -2.23 -1.88 4.17
C ASN A 199 -0.80 -1.80 4.73
N ARG A 200 -0.69 -1.77 6.06
CA ARG A 200 0.60 -1.69 6.75
C ARG A 200 1.42 -2.97 6.60
N TRP A 201 0.78 -4.14 6.59
CA TRP A 201 1.47 -5.41 6.33
C TRP A 201 2.08 -5.45 4.92
N LEU A 202 1.32 -5.05 3.88
CA LEU A 202 1.83 -4.99 2.51
C LEU A 202 3.01 -4.01 2.38
N ALA A 203 2.88 -2.80 2.93
CA ALA A 203 3.97 -1.83 2.93
C ALA A 203 5.23 -2.37 3.64
N ALA A 204 5.05 -3.03 4.78
CA ALA A 204 6.16 -3.65 5.53
C ALA A 204 6.79 -4.83 4.77
N VAL A 205 6.00 -5.66 4.08
CA VAL A 205 6.53 -6.75 3.23
C VAL A 205 7.38 -6.18 2.08
N LEU A 206 6.88 -5.17 1.38
CA LEU A 206 7.63 -4.55 0.28
C LEU A 206 8.91 -3.86 0.78
N ALA A 207 8.87 -3.22 1.95
CA ALA A 207 10.05 -2.63 2.58
C ALA A 207 11.08 -3.68 3.03
N LEU A 208 10.63 -4.81 3.58
CA LEU A 208 11.51 -5.91 4.04
C LEU A 208 12.30 -6.55 2.89
N TYR A 209 11.63 -6.72 1.75
CA TYR A 209 12.16 -7.39 0.56
C TYR A 209 12.52 -6.43 -0.57
N ALA A 210 12.77 -5.15 -0.29
CA ALA A 210 12.96 -4.12 -1.31
C ALA A 210 14.10 -4.46 -2.29
N ASP A 211 15.22 -4.99 -1.79
CA ASP A 211 16.37 -5.38 -2.60
C ASP A 211 16.05 -6.62 -3.47
N GLU A 212 15.38 -7.61 -2.89
CA GLU A 212 14.94 -8.81 -3.60
C GLU A 212 13.91 -8.46 -4.69
N ILE A 213 12.96 -7.58 -4.39
CA ILE A 213 11.97 -7.09 -5.36
C ILE A 213 12.66 -6.32 -6.49
N ALA A 214 13.66 -5.49 -6.19
CA ALA A 214 14.44 -4.82 -7.22
C ALA A 214 15.19 -5.81 -8.12
N ALA A 215 15.70 -6.91 -7.58
CA ALA A 215 16.29 -7.98 -8.37
C ALA A 215 15.25 -8.70 -9.24
N LEU A 216 14.06 -8.99 -8.71
CA LEU A 216 12.96 -9.58 -9.48
C LEU A 216 12.51 -8.68 -10.65
N ILE A 217 12.41 -7.38 -10.43
CA ILE A 217 12.06 -6.40 -11.46
C ILE A 217 13.14 -6.34 -12.56
N ARG A 218 14.43 -6.43 -12.21
CA ARG A 218 15.50 -6.51 -13.22
C ARG A 218 15.47 -7.82 -14.00
N GLU A 219 15.19 -8.93 -13.32
CA GLU A 219 15.07 -10.24 -13.98
C GLU A 219 13.85 -10.29 -14.91
N ARG A 220 12.74 -9.62 -14.56
CA ARG A 220 11.57 -9.44 -15.44
C ARG A 220 11.98 -8.91 -16.81
N ASP A 221 12.70 -7.79 -16.82
CA ASP A 221 13.13 -7.13 -18.06
C ASP A 221 14.11 -8.00 -18.84
N LYS A 222 15.03 -8.67 -18.14
CA LYS A 222 15.98 -9.61 -18.77
C LYS A 222 15.26 -10.79 -19.42
N VAL A 223 14.27 -11.39 -18.75
CA VAL A 223 13.47 -12.50 -19.27
C VAL A 223 12.68 -12.05 -20.51
N LEU A 224 12.00 -10.91 -20.45
CA LEU A 224 11.27 -10.36 -21.60
C LEU A 224 12.21 -9.99 -22.76
N ALA A 225 13.38 -9.43 -22.47
CA ALA A 225 14.38 -9.11 -23.48
C ALA A 225 14.97 -10.36 -24.14
N GLY A 226 15.02 -11.49 -23.43
CA GLY A 226 15.44 -12.80 -23.96
C GLY A 226 14.33 -13.59 -24.64
N HIS A 227 13.05 -13.29 -24.37
CA HIS A 227 11.91 -14.03 -24.87
C HIS A 227 11.61 -13.72 -26.34
N ARG A 228 11.63 -14.74 -27.20
CA ARG A 228 11.40 -14.63 -28.65
C ARG A 228 10.43 -15.73 -29.07
N PRO A 229 9.11 -15.49 -29.03
CA PRO A 229 8.15 -16.50 -29.43
C PRO A 229 8.16 -16.72 -30.94
N ASP A 230 8.01 -17.98 -31.36
CA ASP A 230 8.12 -18.41 -32.76
C ASP A 230 7.08 -17.76 -33.70
N ASN A 231 5.96 -17.32 -33.14
CA ASN A 231 4.86 -16.68 -33.87
C ASN A 231 5.08 -15.18 -34.11
N GLY A 232 6.18 -14.60 -33.64
CA GLY A 232 6.50 -13.17 -33.78
C GLY A 232 5.67 -12.23 -32.90
N THR A 233 4.88 -12.76 -31.95
CA THR A 233 4.18 -11.94 -30.95
C THR A 233 5.18 -11.14 -30.13
N PRO A 234 4.92 -9.84 -29.84
CA PRO A 234 5.78 -9.10 -28.92
C PRO A 234 5.87 -9.81 -27.57
N ALA A 235 7.07 -9.92 -26.99
CA ALA A 235 7.29 -10.67 -25.75
C ALA A 235 6.33 -10.25 -24.61
N ARG A 236 5.97 -8.97 -24.56
CA ARG A 236 5.06 -8.39 -23.56
C ARG A 236 3.58 -8.77 -23.73
N ASP A 237 3.23 -9.28 -24.91
CA ASP A 237 1.87 -9.68 -25.28
C ASP A 237 1.69 -11.20 -25.34
N ASP A 238 2.78 -11.97 -25.16
CA ASP A 238 2.76 -13.42 -25.29
C ASP A 238 2.17 -14.11 -24.05
N ARG A 239 0.99 -14.71 -24.26
CA ARG A 239 0.22 -15.44 -23.24
C ARG A 239 0.89 -16.72 -22.74
N ALA A 240 1.93 -17.21 -23.42
CA ALA A 240 2.72 -18.35 -22.96
C ALA A 240 3.69 -17.97 -21.82
N LEU A 241 3.99 -16.68 -21.64
CA LEU A 241 4.87 -16.18 -20.58
C LEU A 241 4.06 -15.33 -19.61
N GLU A 242 3.61 -15.93 -18.51
CA GLU A 242 2.83 -15.25 -17.46
C GLU A 242 3.73 -14.69 -16.35
N VAL A 243 4.46 -15.56 -15.65
CA VAL A 243 5.39 -15.19 -14.58
C VAL A 243 6.78 -14.97 -15.18
N THR A 244 7.38 -13.82 -14.91
CA THR A 244 8.66 -13.41 -15.49
C THR A 244 9.83 -13.53 -14.52
N SER A 245 9.58 -13.49 -13.22
CA SER A 245 10.57 -13.80 -12.18
C SER A 245 9.85 -14.11 -10.87
N GLU A 246 10.42 -14.95 -10.02
CA GLU A 246 9.84 -15.31 -8.73
C GLU A 246 10.88 -15.63 -7.66
N LEU A 247 10.46 -15.49 -6.40
CA LEU A 247 11.22 -15.84 -5.21
C LEU A 247 10.28 -16.41 -4.14
N GLY A 248 10.55 -17.65 -3.70
CA GLY A 248 9.92 -18.21 -2.50
C GLY A 248 10.44 -17.52 -1.24
N VAL A 249 9.54 -17.16 -0.33
CA VAL A 249 9.88 -16.41 0.90
C VAL A 249 9.12 -16.95 2.10
N ASP A 250 9.72 -16.82 3.29
CA ASP A 250 9.09 -17.09 4.57
C ASP A 250 9.35 -15.91 5.51
N LEU A 251 8.29 -15.19 5.88
CA LEU A 251 8.42 -13.99 6.72
C LEU A 251 9.10 -14.27 8.07
N ARG A 252 8.78 -15.39 8.72
CA ARG A 252 9.31 -15.73 10.04
C ARG A 252 10.77 -16.16 9.95
N GLN A 253 11.12 -16.92 8.92
CA GLN A 253 12.50 -17.31 8.65
C GLN A 253 13.37 -16.08 8.35
N THR A 254 12.89 -15.17 7.50
CA THR A 254 13.60 -13.92 7.18
C THR A 254 13.77 -13.06 8.43
N ALA A 255 12.71 -12.86 9.23
CA ALA A 255 12.77 -12.10 10.46
C ALA A 255 13.77 -12.69 11.48
N ALA A 256 13.75 -14.01 11.68
CA ALA A 256 14.70 -14.70 12.55
C ALA A 256 16.15 -14.51 12.09
N GLY A 257 16.40 -14.51 10.77
CA GLY A 257 17.72 -14.22 10.19
C GLY A 257 18.21 -12.79 10.47
N LEU A 258 17.29 -11.85 10.69
CA LEU A 258 17.58 -10.47 11.09
C LEU A 258 17.66 -10.28 12.62
N GLY A 259 17.44 -11.34 13.41
CA GLY A 259 17.42 -11.27 14.87
C GLY A 259 16.15 -10.63 15.45
N VAL A 260 15.04 -10.68 14.70
CA VAL A 260 13.70 -10.18 15.07
C VAL A 260 12.79 -11.32 15.54
#